data_AF-A0A954Z292-F1
#
_entry.id   AF-A0A954Z292-F1
#
_cell.length_a   1.000
_cell.length_b   1.000
_cell.length_c   1.000
_cell.angle_alpha   90.00
_cell.angle_beta   90.00
_cell.angle_gamma   90.00
#
_symmetry.space_group_name_H-M   'P 1'
#
loop_
_entity.id
_entity.type
_entity.pdbx_description
1 polymer ?
#
loop_
_entity_poly.entity_id
_entity_poly.type
_entity_poly.pdbx_seq_one_letter_code
_entity_poly.pdbx_strand_id
1 'polypeptide(L)'
;MSGEFTIPDGSRCIDCGYALRGLRDNACPECGRTFDATDESTFETDDGARSWRRWAQAPSLWSIVPWVALTLFALNDASKPGTYWYNDLVYLFGVVLGLIVAMRYWRRVCACRNDAARAAMDKGPRRRRRAWRWVVFPACLALMVSLGIHNWPLSLRFALSRSAMDAMQTRIDGGAPIPKGTIIVGLYRVWIRRVYGRTIYFTGGSHPSSGSGKGFIQGVATHPGVRSHGRLVGRWYIASGYPYERATSTPTTAKGATRGAGG
;
A
#
# COMPACT_ATOMS: atom_id res chain seq x y z
N MET A 1 31.23 37.13 -48.10
CA MET A 1 29.86 37.27 -47.61
C MET A 1 29.76 36.47 -46.32
N SER A 2 29.84 37.15 -45.18
CA SER A 2 29.68 36.50 -43.87
C SER A 2 28.17 36.29 -43.67
N GLY A 3 27.69 35.06 -43.81
CA GLY A 3 26.30 34.74 -43.55
C GLY A 3 25.95 35.11 -42.10
N GLU A 4 24.90 35.88 -41.91
CA GLU A 4 24.39 36.25 -40.59
C GLU A 4 23.89 34.98 -39.89
N PHE A 5 24.62 34.56 -38.86
CA PHE A 5 24.36 33.34 -38.11
C PHE A 5 23.33 33.64 -37.02
N THR A 6 22.11 33.13 -37.18
CA THR A 6 21.02 33.33 -36.21
C THR A 6 20.72 32.04 -35.47
N ILE A 7 21.04 32.01 -34.18
CA ILE A 7 20.65 30.94 -33.28
C ILE A 7 19.12 31.02 -33.09
N PRO A 8 18.36 29.92 -33.27
CA PRO A 8 16.92 29.93 -33.06
C PRO A 8 16.54 30.44 -31.67
N ASP A 9 15.50 31.27 -31.60
CA ASP A 9 14.98 31.76 -30.32
C ASP A 9 14.59 30.59 -29.41
N GLY A 10 15.02 30.62 -28.15
CA GLY A 10 14.75 29.55 -27.17
C GLY A 10 15.81 28.46 -27.07
N SER A 11 16.87 28.53 -27.87
CA SER A 11 18.04 27.63 -27.78
C SER A 11 18.74 27.73 -26.42
N ARG A 12 19.10 26.58 -25.83
CA ARG A 12 19.83 26.49 -24.55
C ARG A 12 21.03 25.56 -24.63
N CYS A 13 22.06 25.83 -23.83
CA CYS A 13 23.20 24.93 -23.68
C CYS A 13 22.75 23.59 -23.06
N ILE A 14 23.19 22.47 -23.64
CA ILE A 14 22.81 21.12 -23.18
C ILE A 14 23.33 20.81 -21.78
N ASP A 15 24.50 21.34 -21.38
CA ASP A 15 25.10 21.03 -20.08
C ASP A 15 24.53 21.86 -18.93
N CYS A 16 24.50 23.19 -19.09
CA CYS A 16 24.13 24.10 -18.00
C CYS A 16 22.71 24.69 -18.13
N GLY A 17 22.08 24.59 -19.31
CA GLY A 17 20.76 25.16 -19.57
C GLY A 17 20.73 26.69 -19.79
N TYR A 18 21.89 27.34 -19.93
CA TYR A 18 22.00 28.77 -20.23
C TYR A 18 21.38 29.09 -21.59
N ALA A 19 20.66 30.21 -21.67
CA ALA A 19 20.02 30.64 -22.92
C ALA A 19 21.10 31.12 -23.91
N LEU A 20 21.16 30.50 -25.09
CA LEU A 20 22.15 30.84 -26.13
C LEU A 20 21.69 31.99 -27.02
N ARG A 21 20.54 32.59 -26.72
CA ARG A 21 19.96 33.67 -27.51
C ARG A 21 20.87 34.90 -27.48
N GLY A 22 21.20 35.41 -28.67
CA GLY A 22 21.93 36.67 -28.83
C GLY A 22 23.43 36.58 -28.53
N LEU A 23 23.99 35.37 -28.39
CA LEU A 23 25.43 35.22 -28.30
C LEU A 23 26.11 35.40 -29.66
N ARG A 24 27.24 36.10 -29.65
CA ARG A 24 28.11 36.25 -30.83
C ARG A 24 29.07 35.08 -30.99
N ASP A 25 29.44 34.44 -29.88
CA ASP A 25 30.40 33.34 -29.85
C ASP A 25 29.70 31.98 -29.80
N ASN A 26 30.28 31.01 -30.50
CA ASN A 26 29.85 29.61 -30.53
C ASN A 26 30.27 28.84 -29.27
N ALA A 27 30.26 29.49 -28.11
CA ALA A 27 30.65 28.93 -26.82
C ALA A 27 29.75 29.45 -25.70
N CYS A 28 29.35 28.55 -24.79
CA CYS A 28 28.54 28.92 -23.64
C CYS A 28 29.37 29.73 -22.63
N PRO A 29 28.90 30.89 -22.16
CA PRO A 29 29.68 31.75 -21.27
C PRO A 29 29.75 31.19 -19.84
N GLU A 30 28.81 30.32 -19.46
CA GLU A 30 28.76 29.71 -18.13
C GLU A 30 29.68 28.48 -18.00
N CYS A 31 29.74 27.64 -19.03
CA CYS A 31 30.47 26.36 -18.95
C CYS A 31 31.59 26.20 -19.98
N GLY A 32 31.77 27.15 -20.90
CA GLY A 32 32.78 27.10 -21.96
C GLY A 32 32.53 26.08 -23.06
N ARG A 33 31.40 25.33 -23.01
CA ARG A 33 31.08 24.32 -24.02
C ARG A 33 30.82 24.98 -25.37
N THR A 34 31.55 24.54 -26.39
CA THR A 34 31.32 24.94 -27.77
C THR A 34 30.06 24.29 -28.33
N PHE A 35 29.35 25.01 -29.19
CA PHE A 35 28.17 24.53 -29.90
C PHE A 35 28.22 25.03 -31.35
N ASP A 36 27.56 24.31 -32.24
CA ASP A 36 27.46 24.65 -33.66
C ASP A 36 25.99 24.93 -33.98
N ALA A 37 25.63 26.17 -34.34
CA ALA A 37 24.21 26.48 -34.59
C ALA A 37 23.69 25.91 -35.91
N THR A 38 24.56 25.35 -36.76
CA THR A 38 24.11 24.56 -37.92
C THR A 38 23.79 23.11 -37.54
N ASP A 39 24.24 22.67 -36.36
CA ASP A 39 23.98 21.34 -35.82
C ASP A 39 23.10 21.43 -34.56
N GLU A 40 21.80 21.25 -34.75
CA GLU A 40 20.79 21.18 -33.67
C GLU A 40 21.07 20.10 -32.63
N SER A 41 21.99 19.16 -32.87
CA SER A 41 22.39 18.18 -31.86
C SER A 41 23.31 18.77 -30.77
N THR A 42 23.87 19.96 -31.00
CA THR A 42 24.81 20.62 -30.08
C THR A 42 24.15 21.58 -29.08
N PHE A 43 22.89 21.96 -29.29
CA PHE A 43 22.08 22.80 -28.39
C PHE A 43 20.65 22.27 -28.24
N GLU A 44 19.91 22.75 -27.24
CA GLU A 44 18.52 22.33 -27.00
C GLU A 44 17.54 23.40 -27.48
N THR A 45 16.76 23.10 -28.53
CA THR A 45 15.68 23.97 -29.06
C THR A 45 14.37 23.83 -28.28
N ASP A 46 13.55 24.89 -28.28
CA ASP A 46 12.29 24.97 -27.52
C ASP A 46 11.14 24.14 -28.16
N ASP A 47 11.22 23.85 -29.46
CA ASP A 47 10.04 23.68 -30.33
C ASP A 47 9.37 22.29 -30.36
N GLY A 48 9.80 21.32 -29.56
CA GLY A 48 9.05 20.05 -29.49
C GLY A 48 9.57 19.01 -28.51
N ALA A 49 10.87 19.04 -28.21
CA ALA A 49 11.47 18.10 -27.26
C ALA A 49 11.06 18.40 -25.80
N ARG A 50 10.67 19.64 -25.48
CA ARG A 50 10.37 20.06 -24.11
C ARG A 50 9.07 19.52 -23.54
N SER A 51 8.02 19.36 -24.37
CA SER A 51 6.73 18.91 -23.86
C SER A 51 6.85 17.48 -23.33
N TRP A 52 7.43 16.55 -24.09
CA TRP A 52 7.58 15.18 -23.63
C TRP A 52 8.68 15.02 -22.56
N ARG A 53 9.78 15.80 -22.63
CA ARG A 53 10.86 15.77 -21.62
C ARG A 53 10.40 16.20 -20.24
N ARG A 54 9.55 17.24 -20.13
CA ARG A 54 8.95 17.65 -18.84
C ARG A 54 8.16 16.51 -18.21
N TRP A 55 7.50 15.69 -19.03
CA TRP A 55 6.68 14.57 -18.55
C TRP A 55 7.52 13.33 -18.23
N ALA A 56 8.71 13.23 -18.84
CA ALA A 56 9.70 12.21 -18.56
C ALA A 56 10.59 12.54 -17.36
N GLN A 57 10.49 13.70 -16.70
CA GLN A 57 11.30 13.98 -15.51
C GLN A 57 11.02 12.99 -14.38
N ALA A 58 12.05 12.68 -13.58
CA ALA A 58 11.89 11.80 -12.42
C ALA A 58 10.80 12.37 -11.50
N PRO A 59 9.92 11.52 -10.94
CA PRO A 59 8.94 11.99 -9.96
C PRO A 59 9.65 12.79 -8.87
N SER A 60 9.05 13.92 -8.51
CA SER A 60 9.53 14.71 -7.39
C SER A 60 9.42 13.88 -6.11
N LEU A 61 10.22 14.21 -5.09
CA LEU A 61 10.06 13.57 -3.77
C LEU A 61 8.64 13.71 -3.25
N TRP A 62 8.00 14.85 -3.53
CA TRP A 62 6.62 15.14 -3.17
C TRP A 62 5.59 14.23 -3.80
N SER A 63 5.85 13.63 -4.97
CA SER A 63 4.97 12.60 -5.52
C SER A 63 5.26 11.20 -4.98
N ILE A 64 6.48 10.93 -4.52
CA ILE A 64 6.84 9.62 -3.95
C ILE A 64 6.29 9.44 -2.53
N VAL A 65 6.40 10.48 -1.69
CA VAL A 65 5.95 10.44 -0.29
C VAL A 65 4.49 9.97 -0.12
N PRO A 66 3.48 10.57 -0.81
CA PRO A 66 2.09 10.13 -0.64
C PRO A 66 1.88 8.70 -1.11
N TRP A 67 2.64 8.24 -2.10
CA TRP A 67 2.57 6.87 -2.60
C TRP A 67 3.09 5.85 -1.60
N VAL A 68 4.24 6.13 -1.00
CA VAL A 68 4.79 5.30 0.08
C VAL A 68 3.85 5.32 1.28
N ALA A 69 3.35 6.50 1.67
CA ALA A 69 2.41 6.64 2.78
C ALA A 69 1.10 5.84 2.54
N LEU A 70 0.52 5.95 1.34
CA LEU A 70 -0.68 5.18 0.95
C LEU A 70 -0.42 3.67 0.98
N THR A 71 0.74 3.23 0.47
CA THR A 71 1.12 1.81 0.49
C THR A 71 1.26 1.28 1.92
N LEU A 72 1.94 2.04 2.79
CA LEU A 72 2.11 1.69 4.21
C LEU A 72 0.77 1.70 4.95
N PHE A 73 -0.10 2.65 4.63
CA PHE A 73 -1.45 2.71 5.19
C PHE A 73 -2.27 1.48 4.79
N ALA A 74 -2.27 1.12 3.50
CA ALA A 74 -2.95 -0.07 2.98
C ALA A 74 -2.39 -1.37 3.60
N LEU A 75 -1.06 -1.49 3.72
CA LEU A 75 -0.40 -2.62 4.39
C LEU A 75 -0.82 -2.74 5.85
N ASN A 76 -0.81 -1.62 6.58
CA ASN A 76 -1.24 -1.59 7.98
C ASN A 76 -2.72 -1.97 8.11
N ASP A 77 -3.57 -1.50 7.20
CA ASP A 77 -4.99 -1.80 7.29
C ASP A 77 -5.33 -3.24 6.89
N ALA A 78 -4.75 -3.76 5.81
CA ALA A 78 -4.90 -5.17 5.40
C ALA A 78 -4.35 -6.17 6.42
N SER A 79 -3.45 -5.73 7.30
CA SER A 79 -2.95 -6.56 8.39
C SER A 79 -3.94 -6.69 9.57
N LYS A 80 -5.02 -5.91 9.59
CA LYS A 80 -6.07 -6.00 10.60
C LYS A 80 -7.19 -6.94 10.12
N PRO A 81 -7.69 -7.85 10.97
CA PRO A 81 -8.90 -8.59 10.62
C PRO A 81 -10.10 -7.63 10.60
N GLY A 82 -11.00 -7.79 9.62
CA GLY A 82 -12.33 -7.14 9.66
C GLY A 82 -12.52 -5.88 8.82
N THR A 83 -11.49 -5.25 8.29
CA THR A 83 -11.61 -4.07 7.42
C THR A 83 -11.66 -4.48 5.95
N TYR A 84 -12.84 -4.38 5.31
CA TYR A 84 -13.01 -4.76 3.91
C TYR A 84 -13.56 -3.60 3.07
N TRP A 85 -14.66 -2.97 3.49
CA TRP A 85 -15.39 -2.06 2.60
C TRP A 85 -14.71 -0.69 2.35
N TYR A 86 -14.18 -0.02 3.38
CA TYR A 86 -13.39 1.20 3.14
C TYR A 86 -12.07 0.90 2.43
N ASN A 87 -11.54 -0.30 2.61
CA ASN A 87 -10.32 -0.74 1.94
C ASN A 87 -10.54 -0.85 0.44
N ASP A 88 -11.67 -1.40 0.00
CA ASP A 88 -11.93 -1.59 -1.43
C ASP A 88 -11.88 -0.26 -2.22
N LEU A 89 -12.40 0.83 -1.65
CA LEU A 89 -12.33 2.17 -2.28
C LEU A 89 -10.91 2.75 -2.27
N VAL A 90 -10.19 2.63 -1.16
CA VAL A 90 -8.79 3.08 -1.06
C VAL A 90 -7.89 2.26 -1.99
N TYR A 91 -8.14 0.96 -2.12
CA TYR A 91 -7.48 0.07 -3.06
C TYR A 91 -7.80 0.45 -4.50
N LEU A 92 -9.07 0.65 -4.85
CA LEU A 92 -9.46 1.06 -6.19
C LEU A 92 -8.79 2.39 -6.56
N PHE A 93 -8.84 3.38 -5.68
CA PHE A 93 -8.19 4.68 -5.89
C PHE A 93 -6.67 4.53 -6.03
N GLY A 94 -6.04 3.73 -5.17
CA GLY A 94 -4.63 3.38 -5.25
C GLY A 94 -4.27 2.71 -6.57
N VAL A 95 -5.05 1.74 -7.05
CA VAL A 95 -4.81 1.06 -8.33
C VAL A 95 -4.96 2.01 -9.51
N VAL A 96 -6.01 2.85 -9.53
CA VAL A 96 -6.23 3.82 -10.61
C VAL A 96 -5.10 4.83 -10.68
N LEU A 97 -4.72 5.43 -9.55
CA LEU A 97 -3.56 6.34 -9.48
C LEU A 97 -2.28 5.60 -9.89
N GLY A 98 -2.20 4.31 -9.53
CA GLY A 98 -1.16 3.34 -9.87
C GLY A 98 -0.91 3.27 -11.36
N LEU A 99 -1.99 3.00 -12.08
CA LEU A 99 -2.01 2.88 -13.54
C LEU A 99 -1.65 4.20 -14.22
N ILE A 100 -2.12 5.35 -13.71
CA ILE A 100 -1.78 6.67 -14.27
C ILE A 100 -0.26 6.89 -14.25
N VAL A 101 0.38 6.62 -13.11
CA VAL A 101 1.83 6.82 -13.00
C VAL A 101 2.61 5.71 -13.71
N ALA A 102 2.13 4.46 -13.71
CA ALA A 102 2.71 3.39 -14.51
C ALA A 102 2.69 3.73 -16.00
N MET A 103 1.60 4.35 -16.50
CA MET A 103 1.51 4.86 -17.87
C MET A 103 2.54 5.96 -18.13
N ARG A 104 2.78 6.88 -17.18
CA ARG A 104 3.85 7.88 -17.29
C ARG A 104 5.23 7.25 -17.33
N TYR A 105 5.46 6.21 -16.51
CA TYR A 105 6.70 5.45 -16.52
C TYR A 105 6.93 4.75 -17.85
N TRP A 106 5.90 4.06 -18.36
CA TRP A 106 5.95 3.37 -19.65
C TRP A 106 6.27 4.32 -20.79
N ARG A 107 5.59 5.48 -20.85
CA ARG A 107 5.88 6.53 -21.84
C ARG A 107 7.34 6.98 -21.77
N ARG A 108 7.94 7.10 -20.58
CA ARG A 108 9.37 7.40 -20.43
C ARG A 108 10.24 6.27 -20.96
N VAL A 109 9.93 5.00 -20.65
CA VAL A 109 10.70 3.85 -21.14
C VAL A 109 10.66 3.79 -22.67
N CYS A 110 9.49 3.99 -23.27
CA CYS A 110 9.34 4.10 -24.72
C CYS A 110 10.15 5.26 -25.29
N ALA A 111 10.09 6.43 -24.67
CA ALA A 111 10.85 7.59 -25.12
C ALA A 111 12.37 7.36 -25.01
N CYS A 112 12.86 6.77 -23.92
CA CYS A 112 14.27 6.41 -23.76
C CYS A 112 14.73 5.33 -24.74
N ARG A 113 13.85 4.42 -25.15
CA ARG A 113 14.15 3.42 -26.19
C ARG A 113 14.27 4.06 -27.56
N ASN A 114 13.37 4.97 -27.91
CA ASN A 114 13.43 5.68 -29.19
C ASN A 114 14.62 6.65 -29.24
N ASP A 115 14.98 7.26 -28.11
CA ASP A 115 16.14 8.17 -27.97
C ASP A 115 17.43 7.46 -27.53
N ALA A 116 17.61 6.17 -27.85
CA ALA A 116 18.77 5.39 -27.41
C ALA A 116 20.12 6.06 -27.77
N ALA A 117 20.18 6.74 -28.92
CA ALA A 117 21.35 7.50 -29.36
C ALA A 117 21.68 8.68 -28.42
N ARG A 118 20.68 9.38 -27.88
CA ARG A 118 20.86 10.50 -26.95
C ARG A 118 21.05 10.04 -25.51
N ALA A 119 20.47 8.89 -25.13
CA ALA A 119 20.71 8.27 -23.83
C ALA A 119 22.18 7.88 -23.61
N ALA A 120 22.94 7.64 -24.68
CA ALA A 120 24.38 7.37 -24.62
C ALA A 120 25.22 8.60 -24.26
N MET A 121 24.75 9.81 -24.58
CA MET A 121 25.44 11.08 -24.27
C MET A 121 25.19 11.53 -22.82
N ASP A 122 24.16 11.02 -22.17
CA ASP A 122 23.66 11.51 -20.88
C ASP A 122 24.23 10.72 -19.67
N LYS A 123 25.54 10.41 -19.70
CA LYS A 123 26.26 9.56 -18.72
C LYS A 123 26.66 10.28 -17.41
N GLY A 124 26.10 11.45 -17.13
CA GLY A 124 26.50 12.25 -15.96
C GLY A 124 26.19 11.57 -14.60
N PRO A 125 27.06 11.72 -13.57
CA PRO A 125 26.89 11.12 -12.24
C PRO A 125 25.61 11.57 -11.50
N ARG A 126 25.04 12.73 -11.90
CA ARG A 126 23.76 13.23 -11.38
C ARG A 126 22.57 12.32 -11.73
N ARG A 127 22.64 11.54 -12.82
CA ARG A 127 21.56 10.64 -13.28
C ARG A 127 21.43 9.42 -12.38
N ARG A 128 22.55 8.86 -11.90
CA ARG A 128 22.57 7.65 -11.06
C ARG A 128 21.85 7.85 -9.72
N ARG A 129 21.99 9.03 -9.08
CA ARG A 129 21.30 9.37 -7.82
C ARG A 129 19.79 9.53 -7.93
N ARG A 130 19.21 9.69 -9.14
CA ARG A 130 17.76 9.85 -9.34
C ARG A 130 17.09 8.60 -9.92
N ALA A 131 17.85 7.58 -10.30
CA ALA A 131 17.33 6.35 -10.90
C ALA A 131 16.47 5.52 -9.91
N TRP A 132 16.84 5.46 -8.63
CA TRP A 132 16.10 4.70 -7.61
C TRP A 132 14.63 5.14 -7.46
N ARG A 133 14.34 6.42 -7.72
CA ARG A 133 12.97 6.99 -7.67
C ARG A 133 12.01 6.30 -8.63
N TRP A 134 12.53 5.78 -9.73
CA TRP A 134 11.75 5.03 -10.71
C TRP A 134 11.47 3.59 -10.29
N VAL A 135 12.19 3.05 -9.30
CA VAL A 135 11.99 1.70 -8.78
C VAL A 135 10.96 1.69 -7.65
N VAL A 136 10.90 2.76 -6.85
CA VAL A 136 9.96 2.88 -5.72
C VAL A 136 8.52 2.69 -6.18
N PHE A 137 8.15 3.31 -7.29
CA PHE A 137 6.77 3.29 -7.75
C PHE A 137 6.28 1.89 -8.20
N PRO A 138 6.98 1.19 -9.11
CA PRO A 138 6.68 -0.20 -9.41
C PRO A 138 6.66 -1.10 -8.18
N ALA A 139 7.57 -0.89 -7.22
CA ALA A 139 7.59 -1.65 -5.98
C ALA A 139 6.32 -1.43 -5.14
N CYS A 140 5.91 -0.17 -4.95
CA CYS A 140 4.65 0.16 -4.27
C CYS A 140 3.43 -0.43 -4.99
N LEU A 141 3.36 -0.32 -6.32
CA LEU A 141 2.27 -0.89 -7.11
C LEU A 141 2.23 -2.42 -6.99
N ALA A 142 3.38 -3.09 -7.08
CA ALA A 142 3.48 -4.54 -6.93
C ALA A 142 3.03 -4.99 -5.53
N LEU A 143 3.39 -4.25 -4.48
CA LEU A 143 2.90 -4.51 -3.13
C LEU A 143 1.38 -4.35 -3.04
N MET A 144 0.80 -3.30 -3.62
CA MET A 144 -0.65 -3.09 -3.63
C MET A 144 -1.41 -4.18 -4.41
N VAL A 145 -0.89 -4.64 -5.54
CA VAL A 145 -1.46 -5.77 -6.29
C VAL A 145 -1.33 -7.06 -5.48
N SER A 146 -0.18 -7.29 -4.85
CA SER A 146 0.05 -8.44 -3.97
C SER A 146 -0.94 -8.46 -2.79
N LEU A 147 -1.29 -7.31 -2.23
CA LEU A 147 -2.32 -7.19 -1.18
C LEU A 147 -3.71 -7.64 -1.63
N GLY A 148 -4.09 -7.35 -2.88
CA GLY A 148 -5.39 -7.77 -3.42
C GLY A 148 -5.48 -9.27 -3.70
N ILE A 149 -4.35 -9.92 -3.95
CA ILE A 149 -4.29 -11.35 -4.31
C ILE A 149 -4.01 -12.22 -3.08
N HIS A 150 -3.16 -11.75 -2.16
CA HIS A 150 -2.63 -12.54 -1.06
C HIS A 150 -2.80 -11.85 0.30
N ASN A 151 -3.33 -12.59 1.28
CA ASN A 151 -3.43 -12.17 2.68
C ASN A 151 -2.09 -12.31 3.45
N TRP A 152 -0.96 -12.09 2.78
CA TRP A 152 0.37 -12.26 3.40
C TRP A 152 0.66 -11.26 4.52
N PRO A 153 0.20 -9.98 4.52
CA PRO A 153 0.52 -9.07 5.64
C PRO A 153 -0.19 -9.49 6.92
N LEU A 154 -1.41 -10.00 6.80
CA LEU A 154 -2.14 -10.60 7.91
C LEU A 154 -1.37 -11.81 8.45
N SER A 155 -0.89 -12.67 7.55
CA SER A 155 -0.09 -13.85 7.91
C SER A 155 1.24 -13.47 8.57
N LEU A 156 1.91 -12.43 8.08
CA LEU A 156 3.17 -11.92 8.62
C LEU A 156 2.96 -11.30 10.01
N ARG A 157 1.96 -10.42 10.17
CA ARG A 157 1.63 -9.80 11.46
C ARG A 157 1.21 -10.86 12.49
N PHE A 158 0.50 -11.89 12.04
CA PHE A 158 0.15 -13.05 12.86
C PHE A 158 1.39 -13.83 13.28
N ALA A 159 2.28 -14.17 12.33
CA ALA A 159 3.52 -14.88 12.62
C ALA A 159 4.39 -14.13 13.64
N LEU A 160 4.50 -12.80 13.50
CA LEU A 160 5.23 -11.93 14.44
C LEU A 160 4.57 -11.86 15.83
N SER A 161 3.24 -12.05 15.91
CA SER A 161 2.49 -11.99 17.18
C SER A 161 2.24 -13.35 17.81
N ARG A 162 2.62 -14.43 17.14
CA ARG A 162 2.26 -15.80 17.51
C ARG A 162 2.75 -16.18 18.91
N SER A 163 4.00 -15.87 19.24
CA SER A 163 4.56 -16.18 20.56
C SER A 163 3.80 -15.51 21.70
N ALA A 164 3.39 -14.25 21.52
CA ALA A 164 2.60 -13.51 22.51
C ALA A 164 1.18 -14.09 22.67
N MET A 165 0.57 -14.53 21.55
CA MET A 165 -0.74 -15.17 21.58
C MET A 165 -0.70 -16.55 22.24
N ASP A 166 0.29 -17.38 21.91
CA ASP A 166 0.48 -18.70 22.52
C ASP A 166 0.77 -18.54 24.03
N ALA A 167 1.58 -17.56 24.45
CA ALA A 167 1.82 -17.26 25.86
C ALA A 167 0.55 -16.80 26.60
N MET A 168 -0.28 -15.96 25.96
CA MET A 168 -1.57 -15.55 26.53
C MET A 168 -2.52 -16.75 26.70
N GLN A 169 -2.55 -17.64 25.71
CA GLN A 169 -3.32 -18.88 25.79
C GLN A 169 -2.85 -19.75 26.95
N THR A 170 -1.54 -19.99 27.09
CA THR A 170 -0.99 -20.78 28.20
C THR A 170 -1.34 -20.18 29.56
N ARG A 171 -1.33 -18.85 29.70
CA ARG A 171 -1.76 -18.19 30.95
C ARG A 171 -3.23 -18.45 31.26
N ILE A 172 -4.10 -18.37 30.25
CA ILE A 172 -5.54 -18.62 30.42
C ILE A 172 -5.81 -20.09 30.73
N ASP A 173 -5.12 -21.01 30.05
CA ASP A 173 -5.20 -22.45 30.32
C ASP A 173 -4.73 -22.79 31.75
N GLY A 174 -3.77 -22.02 32.29
CA GLY A 174 -3.32 -22.10 33.67
C GLY A 174 -4.26 -21.46 34.70
N GLY A 175 -5.45 -21.01 34.29
CA GLY A 175 -6.44 -20.40 35.18
C GLY A 175 -6.18 -18.94 35.54
N ALA A 176 -5.27 -18.25 34.84
CA ALA A 176 -5.07 -16.83 35.07
C ALA A 176 -6.35 -16.04 34.77
N PRO A 177 -6.69 -15.02 35.57
CA PRO A 177 -7.87 -14.19 35.33
C PRO A 177 -7.74 -13.49 33.98
N ILE A 178 -8.79 -13.58 33.18
CA ILE A 178 -8.84 -12.95 31.86
C ILE A 178 -8.99 -11.43 32.08
N PRO A 179 -8.05 -10.61 31.59
CA PRO A 179 -8.17 -9.17 31.72
C PRO A 179 -9.42 -8.70 30.97
N LYS A 180 -10.26 -7.93 31.66
CA LYS A 180 -11.44 -7.31 31.07
C LYS A 180 -11.02 -6.09 30.24
N GLY A 181 -11.58 -5.96 29.05
CA GLY A 181 -11.36 -4.79 28.19
C GLY A 181 -10.37 -5.04 27.05
N THR A 182 -9.80 -3.93 26.56
CA THR A 182 -8.91 -3.95 25.39
C THR A 182 -7.48 -4.13 25.84
N ILE A 183 -6.86 -5.24 25.46
CA ILE A 183 -5.45 -5.53 25.72
C ILE A 183 -4.65 -5.57 24.42
N ILE A 184 -3.34 -5.37 24.51
CA ILE A 184 -2.43 -5.56 23.38
C ILE A 184 -1.77 -6.93 23.55
N VAL A 185 -1.94 -7.81 22.55
CA VAL A 185 -1.30 -9.14 22.50
C VAL A 185 -0.46 -9.19 21.23
N GLY A 186 0.86 -9.08 21.39
CA GLY A 186 1.79 -8.91 20.27
C GLY A 186 1.52 -7.61 19.51
N LEU A 187 1.33 -7.69 18.20
CA LEU A 187 0.98 -6.55 17.35
C LEU A 187 -0.54 -6.31 17.28
N TYR A 188 -1.37 -7.09 17.97
CA TYR A 188 -2.82 -6.95 17.87
C TYR A 188 -3.40 -6.24 19.08
N ARG A 189 -4.32 -5.31 18.81
CA ARG A 189 -5.22 -4.77 19.82
C ARG A 189 -6.45 -5.65 19.85
N VAL A 190 -6.64 -6.34 20.97
CA VAL A 190 -7.68 -7.36 21.10
C VAL A 190 -8.63 -7.00 22.23
N TRP A 191 -9.91 -7.14 21.95
CA TRP A 191 -10.95 -7.09 22.96
C TRP A 191 -11.42 -8.51 23.29
N ILE A 192 -11.17 -8.96 24.52
CA ILE A 192 -11.60 -10.28 24.98
C ILE A 192 -13.00 -10.14 25.57
N ARG A 193 -14.00 -10.70 24.89
CA ARG A 193 -15.41 -10.61 25.33
C ARG A 193 -15.79 -11.73 26.28
N ARG A 194 -15.50 -12.98 25.90
CA ARG A 194 -15.80 -14.21 26.65
C ARG A 194 -14.86 -15.33 26.23
N VAL A 195 -14.64 -16.27 27.14
CA VAL A 195 -13.96 -17.54 26.87
C VAL A 195 -15.03 -18.63 26.86
N TYR A 196 -15.18 -19.31 25.73
CA TYR A 196 -16.14 -20.41 25.56
C TYR A 196 -15.35 -21.71 25.59
N GLY A 197 -15.35 -22.37 26.75
CA GLY A 197 -14.52 -23.55 26.97
C GLY A 197 -13.04 -23.25 26.78
N ARG A 198 -12.39 -23.90 25.80
CA ARG A 198 -10.97 -23.69 25.45
C ARG A 198 -10.75 -22.73 24.27
N THR A 199 -11.81 -22.12 23.75
CA THR A 199 -11.74 -21.27 22.57
C THR A 199 -11.75 -19.80 22.96
N ILE A 200 -10.66 -19.09 22.63
CA ILE A 200 -10.56 -17.65 22.82
C ILE A 200 -10.88 -16.96 21.50
N TYR A 201 -11.82 -16.01 21.58
CA TYR A 201 -12.18 -15.14 20.46
C TYR A 201 -11.41 -13.83 20.59
N PHE A 202 -10.50 -13.62 19.66
CA PHE A 202 -9.73 -12.39 19.54
C PHE A 202 -10.39 -11.50 18.50
N THR A 203 -11.22 -10.54 18.93
CA THR A 203 -11.80 -9.56 18.01
C THR A 203 -10.80 -8.43 17.81
N GLY A 204 -10.22 -8.35 16.60
CA GLY A 204 -9.42 -7.21 16.17
C GLY A 204 -10.31 -6.19 15.47
N GLY A 205 -10.20 -4.91 15.83
CA GLY A 205 -11.00 -3.84 15.23
C GLY A 205 -11.11 -2.61 16.11
N SER A 206 -11.47 -1.47 15.49
CA SER A 206 -11.52 -0.15 16.13
C SER A 206 -12.75 0.09 17.01
N HIS A 207 -13.82 -0.70 16.92
CA HIS A 207 -14.95 -0.55 17.85
C HIS A 207 -15.83 -1.81 17.95
N PRO A 208 -16.27 -2.22 19.16
CA PRO A 208 -17.15 -3.38 19.36
C PRO A 208 -18.60 -3.15 18.90
N SER A 209 -19.00 -1.91 18.60
CA SER A 209 -20.39 -1.56 18.28
C SER A 209 -20.81 -1.84 16.83
N SER A 210 -19.89 -2.12 15.90
CA SER A 210 -20.22 -2.18 14.47
C SER A 210 -20.89 -3.48 14.00
N GLY A 211 -21.22 -4.42 14.89
CA GLY A 211 -21.99 -5.63 14.55
C GLY A 211 -21.39 -6.51 13.44
N SER A 212 -20.12 -6.28 13.07
CA SER A 212 -19.43 -6.87 11.91
C SER A 212 -18.04 -7.42 12.29
N GLY A 213 -17.89 -7.90 13.54
CA GLY A 213 -16.64 -8.44 14.05
C GLY A 213 -16.20 -9.70 13.30
N LYS A 214 -15.12 -9.58 12.53
CA LYS A 214 -14.27 -10.72 12.15
C LYS A 214 -13.13 -10.80 13.17
N GLY A 215 -12.78 -12.01 13.60
CA GLY A 215 -11.81 -12.24 14.67
C GLY A 215 -10.91 -13.44 14.40
N PHE A 216 -9.88 -13.59 15.23
CA PHE A 216 -9.09 -14.82 15.25
C PHE A 216 -9.67 -15.79 16.28
N ILE A 217 -9.62 -17.07 15.93
CA ILE A 217 -10.05 -18.16 16.80
C ILE A 217 -8.92 -19.16 16.92
N GLN A 218 -8.61 -19.53 18.17
CA GLN A 218 -7.79 -20.67 18.49
C GLN A 218 -8.68 -21.80 18.99
N GLY A 219 -8.61 -22.97 18.34
CA GLY A 219 -9.45 -24.12 18.70
C GLY A 219 -10.51 -24.47 17.66
N VAL A 220 -11.05 -25.68 17.78
CA VAL A 220 -11.72 -26.48 16.73
C VAL A 220 -12.60 -25.63 15.81
N ALA A 221 -12.40 -25.78 14.49
CA ALA A 221 -13.09 -25.06 13.42
C ALA A 221 -14.63 -25.25 13.38
N THR A 222 -15.22 -25.96 14.33
CA THR A 222 -16.58 -26.51 14.29
C THR A 222 -17.51 -25.90 15.33
N HIS A 223 -17.29 -24.67 15.81
CA HIS A 223 -18.35 -24.01 16.58
C HIS A 223 -19.54 -23.77 15.63
N PRO A 224 -20.72 -24.39 15.87
CA PRO A 224 -21.84 -24.26 14.95
C PRO A 224 -22.31 -22.80 14.92
N GLY A 225 -22.08 -22.13 13.79
CA GLY A 225 -22.38 -20.71 13.59
C GLY A 225 -21.17 -19.85 13.20
N VAL A 226 -19.95 -20.35 13.32
CA VAL A 226 -18.75 -19.62 12.92
C VAL A 226 -18.30 -20.06 11.53
N ARG A 227 -18.20 -19.11 10.57
CA ARG A 227 -17.60 -19.40 9.26
C ARG A 227 -16.09 -19.19 9.35
N SER A 228 -15.31 -20.27 9.26
CA SER A 228 -13.86 -20.17 9.11
C SER A 228 -13.53 -19.71 7.68
N HIS A 229 -12.78 -18.62 7.55
CA HIS A 229 -12.36 -18.09 6.26
C HIS A 229 -11.01 -18.64 5.77
N GLY A 230 -10.27 -19.32 6.64
CA GLY A 230 -8.99 -19.90 6.29
C GLY A 230 -8.19 -20.28 7.52
N ARG A 231 -7.36 -21.30 7.37
CA ARG A 231 -6.34 -21.66 8.35
C ARG A 231 -5.16 -20.71 8.21
N LEU A 232 -4.71 -20.11 9.32
CA LEU A 232 -3.49 -19.29 9.34
C LEU A 232 -2.29 -20.22 9.45
N VAL A 233 -1.93 -20.60 10.68
CA VAL A 233 -0.82 -21.50 10.99
C VAL A 233 -1.17 -22.30 12.25
N GLY A 234 -0.90 -23.61 12.24
CA GLY A 234 -1.14 -24.47 13.40
C GLY A 234 -2.62 -24.59 13.74
N ARG A 235 -3.01 -24.17 14.95
CA ARG A 235 -4.37 -24.25 15.52
C ARG A 235 -5.17 -22.94 15.40
N TRP A 236 -4.62 -21.96 14.68
CA TRP A 236 -5.19 -20.62 14.55
C TRP A 236 -5.93 -20.45 13.23
N TYR A 237 -7.14 -19.88 13.31
CA TYR A 237 -8.03 -19.68 12.19
C TYR A 237 -8.53 -18.23 12.16
N ILE A 238 -8.78 -17.71 10.95
CA ILE A 238 -9.57 -16.48 10.78
C ILE A 238 -11.03 -16.89 10.72
N ALA A 239 -11.85 -16.25 11.53
CA ALA A 239 -13.27 -16.48 11.56
C ALA A 239 -14.05 -15.20 11.33
N SER A 240 -15.17 -15.32 10.62
CA SER A 240 -16.20 -14.30 10.60
C SER A 240 -17.48 -14.82 11.24
N GLY A 241 -18.24 -13.87 11.78
CA GLY A 241 -19.50 -14.14 12.44
C GLY A 241 -19.37 -13.99 13.94
N TYR A 242 -20.40 -13.41 14.53
CA TYR A 242 -20.60 -13.55 15.95
C TYR A 242 -20.98 -15.02 16.18
N PRO A 243 -20.51 -15.67 17.26
CA PRO A 243 -21.28 -16.76 17.80
C PRO A 243 -22.64 -16.14 18.10
N TYR A 244 -23.60 -16.35 17.20
CA TYR A 244 -24.98 -15.97 17.46
C TYR A 244 -25.32 -16.82 18.67
N GLU A 245 -25.40 -16.17 19.83
CA GLU A 245 -26.33 -16.62 20.84
C GLU A 245 -27.66 -16.68 20.09
N ARG A 246 -27.98 -17.86 19.54
CA ARG A 246 -29.30 -18.38 19.86
C ARG A 246 -29.28 -18.26 21.37
N ALA A 247 -29.87 -17.17 21.87
CA ALA A 247 -30.43 -17.15 23.19
C ALA A 247 -31.12 -18.50 23.21
N THR A 248 -30.52 -19.46 23.92
CA THR A 248 -31.23 -20.63 24.37
C THR A 248 -32.40 -19.97 25.04
N SER A 249 -33.49 -19.89 24.28
CA SER A 249 -34.76 -19.33 24.67
C SER A 249 -34.89 -19.81 26.09
N THR A 250 -34.86 -18.86 27.03
CA THR A 250 -35.07 -19.08 28.45
C THR A 250 -36.04 -20.24 28.52
N PRO A 251 -35.64 -21.43 29.03
CA PRO A 251 -36.47 -22.62 28.89
C PRO A 251 -37.85 -22.18 29.30
N THR A 252 -38.78 -22.11 28.33
CA THR A 252 -40.08 -21.51 28.55
C THR A 252 -40.61 -22.31 29.71
N THR A 253 -40.60 -21.72 30.91
CA THR A 253 -41.07 -22.35 32.11
C THR A 253 -42.47 -22.76 31.73
N ALA A 254 -42.64 -24.06 31.47
CA ALA A 254 -43.91 -24.66 31.22
C ALA A 254 -44.70 -24.34 32.48
N LYS A 255 -45.48 -23.27 32.42
CA LYS A 255 -46.38 -22.85 33.48
C LYS A 255 -47.29 -24.06 33.62
N GLY A 256 -47.03 -24.84 34.66
CA GLY A 256 -47.83 -25.99 35.01
C GLY A 256 -49.26 -25.53 35.07
N ALA A 257 -50.06 -26.04 34.15
CA ALA A 257 -51.50 -25.98 34.24
C ALA A 257 -51.88 -26.83 35.47
N THR A 258 -52.02 -26.19 36.62
CA THR A 258 -52.78 -26.74 37.74
C THR A 258 -54.24 -26.77 37.31
N ARG A 259 -54.63 -27.86 36.66
CA ARG A 259 -56.02 -28.34 36.65
C ARG A 259 -56.36 -28.74 38.09
N GLY A 260 -56.92 -27.81 38.85
CA GLY A 260 -57.67 -28.10 40.06
C GLY A 260 -59.10 -28.46 39.66
N ALA A 261 -59.43 -29.74 39.76
CA ALA A 261 -60.78 -30.27 39.71
C ALA A 261 -61.25 -30.56 41.14
N GLY A 262 -62.53 -30.31 41.41
CA GLY A 262 -63.28 -31.00 42.47
C GLY A 262 -63.38 -30.25 43.81
N GLY A 263 -64.63 -30.00 44.23
CA GLY A 263 -65.01 -29.53 45.56
C GLY A 263 -66.16 -28.56 45.51
#